data_AF-A0A948SUP8-F1
#
_entry.id   AF-A0A948SUP8-F1
#
_cell.length_a   1.000
_cell.length_b   1.000
_cell.length_c   1.000
_cell.angle_alpha   90.00
_cell.angle_beta   90.00
_cell.angle_gamma   90.00
#
_symmetry.space_group_name_H-M   'P 1'
#
loop_
_entity.id
_entity.type
_entity.pdbx_description
1 polymer ?
#
loop_
_entity_poly.entity_id
_entity_poly.type
_entity_poly.pdbx_seq_one_letter_code
_entity_poly.pdbx_strand_id
1 'polypeptide(L)'
;RVHRAGDEIVRVSVEAGGVLSGEHGIGLEKRDFMSLMFDEPSLSAQRSLRRAFDPAGLANPGKVLPAGSGCGETSGVPGGAWI
;
A
#
# COMPACT_ATOMS: atom_id res chain seq x y z
N ARG A 1 11.86 7.30 15.86
CA ARG A 1 10.98 8.40 16.31
C ARG A 1 10.14 8.96 15.17
N VAL A 2 10.76 9.39 14.05
CA VAL A 2 10.04 10.01 12.92
C VAL A 2 9.01 9.07 12.27
N HIS A 3 9.40 7.84 11.92
CA HIS A 3 8.46 6.88 11.29
C HIS A 3 7.22 6.62 12.14
N ARG A 4 7.38 6.37 13.44
CA ARG A 4 6.26 6.21 14.38
C ARG A 4 5.31 7.41 14.37
N ALA A 5 5.85 8.63 14.37
CA ALA A 5 5.02 9.83 14.30
C ALA A 5 4.26 9.92 12.96
N GLY A 6 4.89 9.53 11.85
CA GLY A 6 4.24 9.42 10.54
C GLY A 6 3.08 8.42 10.57
N ASP A 7 3.30 7.22 11.12
CA ASP A 7 2.28 6.18 11.25
C ASP A 7 1.07 6.66 12.07
N GLU A 8 1.33 7.36 13.18
CA GLU A 8 0.30 7.95 14.04
C GLU A 8 -0.50 9.04 13.30
N ILE A 9 0.16 9.92 12.55
CA ILE A 9 -0.49 10.96 11.75
C ILE A 9 -1.42 10.33 10.71
N VAL A 10 -0.98 9.28 10.01
CA VAL A 10 -1.79 8.60 8.99
C VAL A 10 -3.02 7.97 9.63
N ARG A 11 -2.87 7.26 10.75
CA ARG A 11 -4.01 6.62 11.45
C ARG A 11 -5.03 7.64 11.92
N VAL A 12 -4.59 8.70 12.61
CA VAL A 12 -5.47 9.77 13.10
C VAL A 12 -6.20 10.44 11.93
N SER A 13 -5.50 10.67 10.81
CA SER A 13 -6.11 11.29 9.63
C SER A 13 -7.25 10.43 9.06
N VAL A 14 -7.07 9.11 8.98
CA VAL A 14 -8.12 8.19 8.50
C VAL A 14 -9.25 8.04 9.52
N GLU A 15 -8.94 7.92 10.81
CA GLU A 15 -9.93 7.84 11.89
C GLU A 15 -10.81 9.09 11.97
N ALA A 16 -10.27 10.27 11.61
CA ALA A 16 -11.01 11.52 11.50
C ALA A 16 -11.87 11.64 10.21
N GLY A 17 -11.94 10.60 9.38
CA GLY A 17 -12.67 10.59 8.11
C GLY A 17 -11.89 11.18 6.93
N GLY A 18 -10.59 11.39 7.07
CA GLY A 18 -9.70 11.84 6.01
C GLY A 18 -9.24 10.71 5.09
N VAL A 19 -8.17 10.97 4.33
CA VAL A 19 -7.63 10.06 3.31
C VAL A 19 -6.16 9.73 3.54
N LEU A 20 -5.70 8.56 3.08
CA LEU A 20 -4.29 8.16 3.19
C LEU A 20 -3.34 9.12 2.46
N SER A 21 -3.79 9.69 1.34
CA SER A 21 -3.09 10.72 0.60
C SER A 21 -4.07 11.63 -0.11
N GLY A 22 -3.92 12.95 0.04
CA GLY A 22 -4.66 13.94 -0.75
C GLY A 22 -4.16 14.05 -2.19
N GLU A 23 -2.84 14.08 -2.40
CA GLU A 23 -2.24 14.41 -3.70
C GLU A 23 -1.12 13.45 -4.15
N HIS A 24 -0.15 13.15 -3.28
CA HIS A 24 1.10 12.48 -3.66
C HIS A 24 0.99 10.95 -3.94
N GLY A 25 -0.11 10.34 -3.53
CA GLY A 25 -0.37 8.90 -3.70
C GLY A 25 0.22 8.01 -2.61
N ILE A 26 0.15 6.69 -2.86
CA ILE A 26 0.46 5.65 -1.87
C ILE A 26 1.94 5.24 -1.89
N GLY A 27 2.50 5.03 -3.08
CA GLY A 27 3.91 4.64 -3.26
C GLY A 27 4.30 3.39 -2.46
N LEU A 28 5.53 3.38 -1.95
CA LEU A 28 5.96 2.41 -0.93
C LEU A 28 5.54 2.83 0.48
N GLU A 29 5.69 4.11 0.82
CA GLU A 29 5.57 4.64 2.18
C GLU A 29 4.20 4.34 2.82
N LYS A 30 3.12 4.49 2.05
CA LYS A 30 1.75 4.39 2.58
C LYS A 30 1.04 3.08 2.26
N ARG A 31 1.71 2.20 1.51
CA ARG A 31 1.16 0.92 1.01
C ARG A 31 0.57 0.08 2.13
N ASP A 32 1.28 -0.01 3.25
CA ASP A 32 0.91 -0.90 4.36
C ASP A 32 -0.26 -0.34 5.20
N PHE A 33 -0.66 0.92 4.97
CA PHE A 33 -1.85 1.53 5.57
C PHE A 33 -3.11 1.40 4.71
N MET A 34 -3.02 0.83 3.51
CA MET A 34 -4.16 0.72 2.58
C MET A 34 -5.39 0.04 3.20
N SER A 35 -5.19 -0.93 4.11
CA SER A 35 -6.28 -1.61 4.81
C SER A 35 -7.01 -0.74 5.85
N LEU A 36 -6.48 0.44 6.19
CA LEU A 36 -7.20 1.41 7.02
C LEU A 36 -8.34 2.08 6.25
N MET A 37 -8.24 2.12 4.91
CA MET A 37 -9.17 2.84 4.05
C MET A 37 -10.00 1.93 3.14
N PHE A 38 -9.43 0.81 2.71
CA PHE A 38 -10.07 -0.12 1.79
C PHE A 38 -10.28 -1.47 2.47
N ASP A 39 -11.50 -1.99 2.34
CA ASP A 39 -11.82 -3.35 2.75
C ASP A 39 -11.21 -4.38 1.77
N GLU A 40 -11.20 -5.64 2.20
CA GLU A 40 -10.60 -6.72 1.42
C GLU A 40 -11.25 -6.92 0.04
N PRO A 41 -12.58 -6.82 -0.13
CA PRO A 41 -13.21 -6.81 -1.46
C PRO A 41 -12.68 -5.70 -2.37
N SER A 42 -12.54 -4.47 -1.87
CA SER A 42 -12.00 -3.35 -2.66
C SER A 42 -10.54 -3.58 -3.03
N LEU A 43 -9.72 -4.05 -2.09
CA LEU A 43 -8.32 -4.39 -2.36
C LEU A 43 -8.20 -5.55 -3.37
N SER A 44 -9.10 -6.54 -3.32
CA SER A 44 -9.16 -7.64 -4.28
C SER A 44 -9.52 -7.15 -5.70
N ALA A 45 -10.45 -6.20 -5.81
CA ALA A 45 -10.78 -5.56 -7.07
C ALA A 45 -9.58 -4.79 -7.65
N GLN A 46 -8.87 -4.01 -6.82
CA GLN A 46 -7.65 -3.30 -7.24
C GLN A 46 -6.54 -4.26 -7.69
N ARG A 47 -6.34 -5.38 -6.98
CA ARG A 47 -5.41 -6.45 -7.38
C ARG A 47 -5.81 -7.09 -8.72
N SER A 48 -7.10 -7.33 -8.94
CA SER A 48 -7.61 -7.88 -10.19
C SER A 48 -7.39 -6.94 -11.36
N LEU A 49 -7.61 -5.63 -11.16
CA LEU A 49 -7.31 -4.59 -12.14
C LEU A 49 -5.81 -4.60 -12.50
N ARG A 50 -4.91 -4.62 -11.50
CA ARG A 50 -3.46 -4.70 -11.75
C ARG A 50 -3.11 -5.94 -12.59
N ARG A 51 -3.60 -7.13 -12.22
CA ARG A 51 -3.31 -8.37 -12.95
C ARG A 51 -3.80 -8.35 -14.40
N ALA A 52 -4.88 -7.63 -14.71
CA ALA A 52 -5.38 -7.50 -16.07
C ALA A 52 -4.42 -6.74 -16.99
N PHE A 53 -3.65 -5.79 -16.45
CA PHE A 53 -2.73 -4.94 -17.22
C PHE A 53 -1.24 -5.24 -16.99
N ASP A 54 -0.90 -5.90 -15.89
CA ASP A 54 0.46 -6.29 -15.50
C ASP A 54 0.48 -7.76 -15.03
N PRO A 55 0.19 -8.72 -15.92
CA PRO A 55 0.10 -10.14 -15.56
C PRO A 55 1.45 -10.73 -15.09
N ALA A 56 2.57 -10.12 -15.50
CA ALA A 56 3.91 -10.53 -15.10
C ALA A 56 4.44 -9.81 -13.84
N GLY A 57 3.69 -8.86 -13.29
CA GLY A 57 4.07 -8.13 -12.08
C GLY A 57 5.30 -7.22 -12.23
N LEU A 58 5.58 -6.74 -13.44
CA LEU A 58 6.78 -5.94 -13.76
C LEU A 58 6.57 -4.44 -13.53
N ALA A 59 5.32 -3.98 -13.55
CA ALA A 59 5.01 -2.57 -13.41
C ALA A 59 5.10 -2.16 -11.93
N ASN A 60 6.27 -1.65 -11.53
CA ASN A 60 6.52 -1.06 -10.21
C ASN A 60 6.21 -2.05 -9.05
N PRO A 61 6.95 -3.16 -8.97
CA PRO A 61 6.71 -4.21 -7.99
C PRO A 61 6.80 -3.68 -6.56
N GLY A 62 5.94 -4.22 -5.69
CA GLY A 62 5.91 -3.87 -4.28
C GLY A 62 5.33 -2.50 -3.95
N LYS A 63 4.87 -1.67 -4.89
CA LYS A 63 4.23 -0.37 -4.58
C LYS A 63 2.70 -0.46 -4.61
N VAL A 64 2.07 0.53 -3.96
CA VAL A 64 0.62 0.81 -3.94
C VAL A 64 -0.24 -0.21 -3.21
N LEU A 65 -0.22 -1.48 -3.61
CA LEU A 65 -1.07 -2.51 -3.02
C LEU A 65 -0.32 -3.27 -1.92
N PRO A 66 -0.97 -3.60 -0.78
CA PRO A 66 -0.37 -4.44 0.25
C PRO A 66 0.15 -5.74 -0.34
N ALA A 67 1.34 -6.17 0.10
CA ALA A 67 1.81 -7.50 -0.20
C ALA A 67 0.83 -8.51 0.41
N GLY A 68 0.18 -9.32 -0.44
CA GLY A 68 -0.67 -10.39 0.06
C GLY A 68 0.15 -11.45 0.78
N SER A 69 -0.44 -12.10 1.77
CA SER A 69 0.12 -13.31 2.42
C SER A 69 0.01 -14.55 1.52
N GLY A 70 0.22 -14.40 0.22
CA GLY A 70 0.17 -15.48 -0.77
C GLY A 70 1.42 -16.34 -0.68
N CYS A 71 1.25 -17.65 -0.55
CA CYS A 71 2.34 -18.63 -0.55
C CYS A 71 3.14 -18.51 -1.86
N GLY A 72 4.34 -17.92 -1.79
CA GLY A 72 5.30 -17.85 -2.91
C GLY A 72 5.92 -16.49 -3.17
N GLU A 73 5.34 -15.38 -2.71
CA GLU A 73 5.86 -14.03 -3.04
C GLU A 73 6.66 -13.42 -1.89
N THR A 74 7.97 -13.65 -1.88
CA THR A 74 8.91 -12.82 -1.13
C THR A 74 9.21 -11.54 -1.92
N SER A 75 8.26 -10.60 -1.95
CA SER A 75 8.55 -9.23 -2.38
C SER A 75 9.24 -8.48 -1.24
N GLY A 76 10.52 -8.79 -1.01
CA GLY A 76 11.35 -8.08 -0.06
C GLY A 76 11.65 -6.68 -0.57
N VAL A 77 10.95 -5.67 -0.06
CA VAL A 77 11.39 -4.28 -0.22
C VAL A 77 12.71 -4.15 0.55
N PRO A 78 13.83 -3.75 -0.10
CA PRO A 78 15.10 -3.61 0.59
C PRO A 78 14.99 -2.64 1.76
N GLY A 79 15.64 -2.96 2.89
CA GLY A 79 15.72 -2.05 4.03
C GLY A 79 16.31 -0.71 3.61
N GLY A 80 15.58 0.38 3.85
CA GLY A 80 15.98 1.73 3.43
C GLY A 80 15.50 2.16 2.04
N ALA A 81 14.72 1.33 1.33
CA ALA A 81 14.04 1.75 0.11
C ALA A 81 12.88 2.71 0.48
N TRP A 82 13.00 3.94 0.03
CA TRP A 82 11.97 4.97 0.10
C TRP A 82 11.70 5.47 -1.32
N ILE A 83 10.49 6.01 -1.55
CA ILE A 83 9.84 6.34 -2.84
C ILE A 83 9.02 5.18 -3.42
#